data_AF-A0A9W7XRR3-F1
#
_entry.id   AF-A0A9W7XRR3-F1
#
_cell.length_a   1.000
_cell.length_b   1.000
_cell.length_c   1.000
_cell.angle_alpha   90.00
_cell.angle_beta   90.00
_cell.angle_gamma   90.00
#
_symmetry.space_group_name_H-M   'P 1'
#
loop_
_entity.id
_entity.type
_entity.pdbx_description
1 polymer ?
#
loop_
_entity_poly.entity_id
_entity_poly.type
_entity_poly.pdbx_seq_one_letter_code
_entity_poly.pdbx_strand_id
1 'polypeptide(L)'
;MASLEIVARLSEPSIQGAQMARVLVKKANESLEQSRQDHERISEIHPKLAFLISENQTQSEVCKRLESNLKQHQRDLESIVLTKSQQAEELQREMAMIIELLKSREVVEREFQSPHAVNEYGEPQKHTLYEHIDQEAVDTLDRSVKECLQELKEIGGADGELCTETLGRIAAVDLPAAEDISVTWDGVHGIGALVAESQSTLDEIAQDSQSMDHHCDQLRGTIRELEAEGGVLSMDDYNVLLRDTNEIPAIVDDMRDALESIQRRTEETHVRFLQYSTFHEDNLKQFEAIAQISETINSYIDKTASWQTQFGGVLAQLEQSLEDTWGLVSWYRNFHSSYDSLIAEVHRRRQAQSKLHAVVEDMRSRLEADHMEEVRERAAFVDRFGPFLPSDLCPFIQDPPIQFTVEEVGAGERLASVVSHETEKSKKLGDL
;
A
#
# COMPACT_ATOMS: atom_id res chain seq x y z
N MET A 1 -106.36 0.35 -12.88
CA MET A 1 -106.03 -1.09 -13.02
C MET A 1 -105.00 -1.30 -14.13
N ALA A 2 -105.30 -1.00 -15.41
CA ALA A 2 -104.31 -1.16 -16.50
C ALA A 2 -103.02 -0.32 -16.32
N SER A 3 -103.13 0.95 -15.92
CA SER A 3 -101.96 1.82 -15.70
C SER A 3 -101.07 1.38 -14.53
N LEU A 4 -101.67 0.80 -13.48
CA LEU A 4 -100.94 0.29 -12.32
C LEU A 4 -100.10 -0.94 -12.70
N GLU A 5 -100.67 -1.86 -13.47
CA GLU A 5 -99.96 -3.05 -13.95
C GLU A 5 -98.80 -2.69 -14.88
N ILE A 6 -98.97 -1.64 -15.70
CA ILE A 6 -97.94 -1.16 -16.62
C ILE A 6 -96.75 -0.55 -15.87
N VAL A 7 -96.97 0.33 -14.88
CA VAL A 7 -95.88 0.91 -14.08
C VAL A 7 -95.21 -0.14 -13.19
N ALA A 8 -95.97 -1.11 -12.68
CA ALA A 8 -95.41 -2.24 -11.93
C ALA A 8 -94.42 -3.06 -12.77
N ARG A 9 -94.68 -3.24 -14.08
CA ARG A 9 -93.76 -3.92 -15.01
C ARG A 9 -92.47 -3.13 -15.29
N LEU A 10 -92.48 -1.80 -15.15
CA LEU A 10 -91.28 -0.95 -15.28
C LEU A 10 -90.43 -0.95 -14.00
N SER A 11 -91.04 -1.29 -12.85
CA SER A 11 -90.35 -1.24 -11.55
C SER A 11 -89.29 -2.34 -11.39
N GLU A 12 -89.59 -3.56 -11.83
CA GLU A 12 -88.67 -4.70 -11.70
C GLU A 12 -87.31 -4.50 -12.42
N PRO A 13 -87.25 -4.16 -13.73
CA PRO A 13 -85.97 -3.92 -14.40
C PRO A 13 -85.23 -2.70 -13.82
N SER A 14 -85.96 -1.69 -13.34
CA SER A 14 -85.36 -0.50 -12.75
C SER A 14 -84.70 -0.79 -11.40
N ILE A 15 -85.37 -1.58 -10.54
CA ILE A 15 -84.83 -2.03 -9.26
C ILE A 15 -83.61 -2.94 -9.46
N GLN A 16 -83.67 -3.86 -10.43
CA GLN A 16 -82.53 -4.72 -10.76
C GLN A 16 -81.33 -3.92 -11.27
N GLY A 17 -81.58 -2.93 -12.15
CA GLY A 17 -80.57 -1.99 -12.61
C GLY A 17 -79.93 -1.22 -11.45
N ALA A 18 -80.73 -0.62 -10.57
CA ALA A 18 -80.24 0.15 -9.43
C ALA A 18 -79.44 -0.73 -8.45
N GLN A 19 -79.86 -1.98 -8.23
CA GLN A 19 -79.09 -2.94 -7.44
C GLN A 19 -77.73 -3.26 -8.08
N MET A 20 -77.69 -3.45 -9.40
CA MET A 20 -76.43 -3.66 -10.14
C MET A 20 -75.51 -2.44 -10.03
N ALA A 21 -76.06 -1.24 -10.24
CA ALA A 21 -75.35 0.03 -10.12
C ALA A 21 -74.67 0.19 -8.75
N ARG A 22 -75.39 -0.09 -7.65
CA ARG A 22 -74.80 -0.06 -6.30
C ARG A 22 -73.66 -1.07 -6.11
N VAL A 23 -73.77 -2.24 -6.71
CA VAL A 23 -72.68 -3.25 -6.69
C VAL A 23 -71.46 -2.76 -7.47
N LEU A 24 -71.67 -2.11 -8.63
CA LEU A 24 -70.59 -1.54 -9.43
C LEU A 24 -69.88 -0.40 -8.70
N VAL A 25 -70.63 0.53 -8.09
CA VAL A 25 -70.08 1.60 -7.24
C VAL A 25 -69.25 1.03 -6.11
N LYS A 26 -69.76 0.00 -5.42
CA LYS A 26 -69.02 -0.64 -4.31
C LYS A 26 -67.68 -1.21 -4.80
N LYS A 27 -67.68 -1.95 -5.91
CA LYS A 27 -66.45 -2.53 -6.49
C LYS A 27 -65.47 -1.45 -6.97
N ALA A 28 -65.97 -0.40 -7.62
CA ALA A 28 -65.15 0.71 -8.09
C ALA A 28 -64.46 1.43 -6.91
N ASN A 29 -65.20 1.64 -5.82
CA ASN A 29 -64.66 2.23 -4.60
C ASN A 29 -63.61 1.32 -3.93
N GLU A 30 -63.84 0.00 -3.86
CA GLU A 30 -62.86 -0.97 -3.36
C GLU A 30 -61.55 -0.94 -4.19
N SER A 31 -61.66 -0.90 -5.53
CA SER A 31 -60.49 -0.80 -6.41
C SER A 31 -59.76 0.53 -6.30
N LEU A 32 -60.48 1.64 -6.14
CA LEU A 32 -59.88 2.96 -5.95
C LEU A 32 -59.16 3.06 -4.60
N GLU A 33 -59.74 2.50 -3.54
CA GLU A 33 -59.13 2.49 -2.22
C GLU A 33 -57.81 1.71 -2.21
N GLN A 34 -57.75 0.56 -2.90
CA GLN A 34 -56.50 -0.16 -3.10
C GLN A 34 -55.46 0.69 -3.85
N SER A 35 -55.87 1.38 -4.91
CA SER A 35 -54.98 2.25 -5.69
C SER A 35 -54.44 3.42 -4.86
N ARG A 36 -55.25 3.98 -3.94
CA ARG A 36 -54.82 5.03 -3.00
C ARG A 36 -53.77 4.54 -2.02
N GLN A 37 -53.99 3.36 -1.44
CA GLN A 37 -53.04 2.75 -0.51
C GLN A 37 -51.70 2.45 -1.18
N ASP A 38 -51.73 1.93 -2.41
CA ASP A 38 -50.51 1.67 -3.18
C ASP A 38 -49.77 2.99 -3.53
N HIS A 39 -50.49 4.04 -3.93
CA HIS A 39 -49.89 5.36 -4.18
C HIS A 39 -49.29 6.00 -2.92
N GLU A 40 -49.96 5.89 -1.76
CA GLU A 40 -49.45 6.38 -0.48
C GLU A 40 -48.14 5.67 -0.11
N ARG A 41 -48.10 4.33 -0.22
CA ARG A 41 -46.88 3.54 0.01
C ARG A 41 -45.75 3.90 -0.95
N ILE A 42 -46.04 4.11 -2.23
CA ILE A 42 -45.05 4.59 -3.20
C ILE A 42 -44.50 5.95 -2.78
N SER A 43 -45.37 6.87 -2.35
CA SER A 43 -44.98 8.21 -1.89
C SER A 43 -44.09 8.15 -0.65
N GLU A 44 -44.29 7.16 0.23
CA GLU A 44 -43.43 6.91 1.40
C GLU A 44 -42.09 6.27 1.05
N ILE A 45 -42.07 5.31 0.10
CA ILE A 45 -40.86 4.59 -0.31
C ILE A 45 -39.97 5.47 -1.19
N HIS A 46 -40.56 6.28 -2.06
CA HIS A 46 -39.85 7.09 -3.05
C HIS A 46 -38.67 7.91 -2.47
N PRO A 47 -38.83 8.75 -1.43
CA PRO A 47 -37.70 9.52 -0.89
C PRO A 47 -36.60 8.64 -0.31
N LYS A 48 -36.95 7.48 0.28
CA LYS A 48 -35.97 6.51 0.81
C LYS A 48 -35.18 5.86 -0.32
N LEU A 49 -35.88 5.43 -1.37
CA LEU A 49 -35.27 4.85 -2.55
C LEU A 49 -34.37 5.86 -3.29
N ALA A 50 -34.82 7.10 -3.44
CA ALA A 50 -34.02 8.17 -4.06
C ALA A 50 -32.71 8.44 -3.27
N PHE A 51 -32.80 8.46 -1.94
CA PHE A 51 -31.62 8.54 -1.08
C PHE A 51 -30.69 7.34 -1.29
N LEU A 52 -31.22 6.11 -1.22
CA LEU A 52 -30.41 4.90 -1.36
C LEU A 52 -29.70 4.83 -2.72
N ILE A 53 -30.36 5.20 -3.83
CA ILE A 53 -29.74 5.24 -5.15
C ILE A 53 -28.55 6.20 -5.18
N SER A 54 -28.75 7.44 -4.71
CA SER A 54 -27.69 8.46 -4.68
C SER A 54 -26.52 8.05 -3.78
N GLU A 55 -26.84 7.47 -2.62
CA GLU A 55 -25.85 7.09 -1.63
C GLU A 55 -25.07 5.83 -2.07
N ASN A 56 -25.75 4.81 -2.62
CA ASN A 56 -25.11 3.62 -3.18
C ASN A 56 -24.15 3.98 -4.32
N GLN A 57 -24.52 4.93 -5.20
CA GLN A 57 -23.62 5.44 -6.24
C GLN A 57 -22.37 6.09 -5.64
N THR A 58 -22.57 7.00 -4.68
CA THR A 58 -21.47 7.70 -4.00
C THR A 58 -20.52 6.72 -3.31
N GLN A 59 -21.08 5.76 -2.55
CA GLN A 59 -20.29 4.77 -1.85
C GLN A 59 -19.60 3.78 -2.80
N SER A 60 -20.24 3.44 -3.94
CA SER A 60 -19.61 2.64 -4.99
C SER A 60 -18.35 3.32 -5.55
N GLU A 61 -18.40 4.63 -5.81
CA GLU A 61 -17.23 5.39 -6.23
C GLU A 61 -16.13 5.39 -5.17
N VAL A 62 -16.49 5.52 -3.89
CA VAL A 62 -15.55 5.45 -2.77
C VAL A 62 -14.89 4.07 -2.71
N CYS A 63 -15.64 2.98 -2.83
CA CYS A 63 -15.10 1.62 -2.89
C CYS A 63 -14.11 1.43 -4.04
N LYS A 64 -14.42 1.93 -5.25
CA LYS A 64 -13.50 1.88 -6.41
C LYS A 64 -12.20 2.66 -6.17
N ARG A 65 -12.29 3.84 -5.53
CA ARG A 65 -11.10 4.61 -5.15
C ARG A 65 -10.27 3.89 -4.10
N LEU A 66 -10.92 3.29 -3.10
CA LEU A 66 -10.26 2.48 -2.07
C LEU A 66 -9.53 1.28 -2.70
N GLU A 67 -10.18 0.56 -3.61
CA GLU A 67 -9.58 -0.54 -4.36
C GLU A 67 -8.31 -0.09 -5.11
N SER A 68 -8.36 1.04 -5.81
CA SER A 68 -7.21 1.60 -6.51
C SER A 68 -6.07 1.99 -5.55
N ASN A 69 -6.41 2.58 -4.40
CA ASN A 69 -5.43 3.00 -3.39
C ASN A 69 -4.74 1.80 -2.73
N LEU A 70 -5.48 0.75 -2.39
CA LEU A 70 -4.94 -0.48 -1.83
C LEU A 70 -3.97 -1.16 -2.80
N LYS A 71 -4.34 -1.26 -4.09
CA LYS A 71 -3.47 -1.78 -5.14
C LYS A 71 -2.22 -0.92 -5.36
N GLN A 72 -2.30 0.39 -5.15
CA GLN A 72 -1.14 1.27 -5.22
C GLN A 72 -0.22 1.06 -4.02
N HIS A 73 -0.78 1.02 -2.81
CA HIS A 73 -0.02 0.78 -1.58
C HIS A 73 0.79 -0.51 -1.64
N GLN A 74 0.16 -1.60 -2.09
CA GLN A 74 0.84 -2.89 -2.25
C GLN A 74 2.03 -2.79 -3.21
N ARG A 75 1.84 -2.15 -4.38
CA ARG A 75 2.92 -1.96 -5.36
C ARG A 75 4.06 -1.12 -4.81
N ASP A 76 3.75 -0.10 -4.02
CA ASP A 76 4.76 0.77 -3.40
C ASP A 76 5.61 0.00 -2.38
N LEU A 77 4.98 -0.81 -1.52
CA LEU A 77 5.70 -1.67 -0.57
C LEU A 77 6.60 -2.69 -1.28
N GLU A 78 6.08 -3.40 -2.28
CA GLU A 78 6.85 -4.34 -3.09
C GLU A 78 8.06 -3.66 -3.76
N SER A 79 7.86 -2.45 -4.30
CA SER A 79 8.92 -1.66 -4.92
C SER A 79 10.01 -1.25 -3.93
N ILE A 80 9.64 -0.86 -2.71
CA ILE A 80 10.61 -0.50 -1.65
C ILE A 80 11.47 -1.72 -1.29
N VAL A 81 10.85 -2.86 -1.01
CA VAL A 81 11.55 -4.10 -0.64
C VAL A 81 12.49 -4.56 -1.77
N LEU A 82 12.04 -4.49 -3.02
CA LEU A 82 12.85 -4.84 -4.17
C LEU A 82 14.07 -3.91 -4.30
N THR A 83 13.86 -2.60 -4.20
CA THR A 83 14.93 -1.59 -4.32
C THR A 83 15.99 -1.78 -3.24
N LYS A 84 15.56 -1.96 -1.97
CA LYS A 84 16.48 -2.17 -0.86
C LYS A 84 17.22 -3.50 -0.95
N SER A 85 16.56 -4.56 -1.44
CA SER A 85 17.21 -5.85 -1.71
C SER A 85 18.32 -5.71 -2.76
N GLN A 86 18.07 -4.98 -3.86
CA GLN A 86 19.07 -4.72 -4.90
C GLN A 86 20.27 -3.92 -4.37
N GLN A 87 20.01 -2.90 -3.55
CA GLN A 87 21.07 -2.11 -2.91
C GLN A 87 21.96 -2.97 -1.99
N ALA A 88 21.35 -3.85 -1.19
CA ALA A 88 22.09 -4.76 -0.34
C ALA A 88 22.94 -5.75 -1.14
N GLU A 89 22.42 -6.32 -2.23
CA GLU A 89 23.16 -7.23 -3.10
C GLU A 89 24.34 -6.55 -3.80
N GLU A 90 24.20 -5.29 -4.22
CA GLU A 90 25.30 -4.50 -4.76
C GLU A 90 26.39 -4.28 -3.73
N LEU A 91 26.02 -3.88 -2.51
CA LEU A 91 26.97 -3.60 -1.46
C LEU A 91 27.69 -4.86 -0.95
N GLN A 92 26.98 -5.99 -0.86
CA GLN A 92 27.58 -7.30 -0.57
C GLN A 92 28.59 -7.71 -1.64
N ARG A 93 28.30 -7.45 -2.93
CA ARG A 93 29.26 -7.69 -4.01
C ARG A 93 30.51 -6.82 -3.87
N GLU A 94 30.35 -5.54 -3.52
CA GLU A 94 31.50 -4.65 -3.26
C GLU A 94 32.33 -5.13 -2.07
N MET A 95 31.69 -5.53 -0.98
CA MET A 95 32.34 -6.08 0.21
C MET A 95 33.12 -7.35 -0.12
N ALA A 96 32.52 -8.29 -0.85
CA ALA A 96 33.19 -9.50 -1.29
C ALA A 96 34.42 -9.19 -2.17
N MET A 97 34.30 -8.21 -3.08
CA MET A 97 35.41 -7.81 -3.93
C MET A 97 36.58 -7.24 -3.12
N ILE A 98 36.33 -6.37 -2.13
CA ILE A 98 37.41 -5.79 -1.33
C ILE A 98 38.06 -6.84 -0.42
N ILE A 99 37.29 -7.78 0.11
CA ILE A 99 37.81 -8.91 0.89
C ILE A 99 38.72 -9.79 0.03
N GLU A 100 38.31 -10.12 -1.20
CA GLU A 100 39.15 -10.90 -2.12
C GLU A 100 40.42 -10.15 -2.53
N LEU A 101 40.36 -8.82 -2.72
CA LEU A 101 41.54 -8.00 -2.94
C LEU A 101 42.52 -8.11 -1.76
N LEU A 102 42.02 -8.02 -0.52
CA LEU A 102 42.85 -8.11 0.69
C LEU A 102 43.43 -9.52 0.91
N LYS A 103 42.70 -10.58 0.55
CA LYS A 103 43.24 -11.96 0.56
C LYS A 103 44.32 -12.17 -0.50
N SER A 104 44.20 -11.52 -1.67
CA SER A 104 45.18 -11.65 -2.75
C SER A 104 46.48 -10.86 -2.49
N ARG A 105 46.45 -9.90 -1.56
CA ARG A 105 47.58 -9.02 -1.26
C ARG A 105 48.48 -9.61 -0.18
N GLU A 106 49.60 -10.19 -0.59
CA GLU A 106 50.64 -10.68 0.30
C GLU A 106 51.40 -9.52 0.98
N VAL A 107 51.76 -9.73 2.24
CA VAL A 107 52.58 -8.81 3.03
C VAL A 107 54.06 -9.05 2.70
N VAL A 108 54.66 -8.12 1.95
CA VAL A 108 55.92 -8.33 1.20
C VAL A 108 57.17 -8.21 2.08
N GLU A 109 57.17 -7.35 3.10
CA GLU A 109 58.38 -7.12 3.90
C GLU A 109 58.49 -8.08 5.08
N ARG A 110 59.67 -8.69 5.22
CA ARG A 110 60.01 -9.63 6.32
C ARG A 110 59.86 -9.00 7.70
N GLU A 111 59.95 -7.68 7.85
CA GLU A 111 59.72 -7.01 9.13
C GLU A 111 58.26 -7.03 9.58
N PHE A 112 57.31 -7.21 8.65
CA PHE A 112 55.88 -7.33 8.94
C PHE A 112 55.43 -8.80 9.05
N GLN A 113 56.33 -9.76 8.78
CA GLN A 113 56.05 -11.18 8.91
C GLN A 113 56.40 -11.63 10.34
N SER A 114 55.47 -12.31 11.00
CA SER A 114 55.74 -12.94 12.30
C SER A 114 56.87 -13.97 12.16
N PRO A 115 57.91 -13.96 13.02
CA PRO A 115 59.06 -14.89 12.94
C PRO A 115 58.71 -16.38 13.06
N HIS A 116 57.45 -16.73 13.31
CA HIS A 116 56.98 -18.07 13.66
C HIS A 116 55.82 -18.58 12.78
N ALA A 117 55.49 -17.92 11.67
CA ALA A 117 54.41 -18.35 10.78
C ALA A 117 54.89 -19.44 9.80
N VAL A 118 54.97 -20.67 10.29
CA VAL A 118 55.26 -21.86 9.49
C VAL A 118 54.00 -22.71 9.45
N ASN A 119 53.56 -23.14 8.26
CA ASN A 119 52.40 -24.02 8.15
C ASN A 119 52.72 -25.44 8.69
N GLU A 120 51.71 -26.30 8.83
CA GLU A 120 51.84 -27.68 9.34
C GLU A 120 52.86 -28.55 8.56
N TYR A 121 53.29 -28.11 7.38
CA TYR A 121 54.24 -28.79 6.50
C TYR A 121 55.64 -28.16 6.47
N GLY A 122 55.93 -27.15 7.29
CA GLY A 122 57.26 -26.54 7.36
C GLY A 122 57.53 -25.47 6.29
N GLU A 123 56.53 -25.03 5.54
CA GLU A 123 56.63 -23.97 4.53
C GLU A 123 56.23 -22.59 5.11
N PRO A 124 56.82 -21.49 4.61
CA PRO A 124 56.46 -20.14 5.03
C PRO A 124 54.99 -19.86 4.72
N GLN A 125 54.20 -19.55 5.74
CA GLN A 125 52.80 -19.22 5.59
C GLN A 125 52.67 -17.86 4.89
N LYS A 126 51.91 -17.81 3.80
CA LYS A 126 51.61 -16.57 3.08
C LYS A 126 50.74 -15.67 3.96
N HIS A 127 51.34 -14.65 4.57
CA HIS A 127 50.64 -13.64 5.37
C HIS A 127 50.02 -12.60 4.43
N THR A 128 48.71 -12.37 4.54
CA THR A 128 47.97 -11.44 3.66
C THR A 128 47.36 -10.31 4.46
N LEU A 129 46.99 -9.20 3.79
CA LEU A 129 46.33 -8.07 4.47
C LEU A 129 45.01 -8.47 5.13
N TYR A 130 44.38 -9.54 4.65
CA TYR A 130 43.14 -10.08 5.21
C TYR A 130 43.26 -10.49 6.69
N GLU A 131 44.43 -10.93 7.15
CA GLU A 131 44.61 -11.36 8.56
C GLU A 131 44.52 -10.21 9.57
N HIS A 132 44.51 -8.96 9.09
CA HIS A 132 44.37 -7.75 9.90
C HIS A 132 42.95 -7.18 9.91
N ILE A 133 42.00 -7.90 9.31
CA ILE A 133 40.59 -7.50 9.18
C ILE A 133 39.78 -8.11 10.33
N ASP A 134 38.85 -7.34 10.87
CA ASP A 134 37.81 -7.85 11.76
C ASP A 134 36.68 -8.53 10.96
N GLN A 135 36.79 -9.84 10.78
CA GLN A 135 35.77 -10.63 10.08
C GLN A 135 34.46 -10.72 10.88
N GLU A 136 34.51 -10.63 12.21
CA GLU A 136 33.32 -10.71 13.05
C GLU A 136 32.41 -9.50 12.84
N ALA A 137 33.00 -8.31 12.67
CA ALA A 137 32.28 -7.09 12.32
C ALA A 137 31.59 -7.21 10.95
N VAL A 138 32.28 -7.74 9.93
CA VAL A 138 31.72 -7.97 8.59
C VAL A 138 30.54 -8.94 8.65
N ASP A 139 30.72 -10.08 9.30
CA ASP A 139 29.70 -11.13 9.40
C ASP A 139 28.46 -10.65 10.18
N THR A 140 28.67 -9.79 11.18
CA THR A 140 27.59 -9.21 11.98
C THR A 140 26.75 -8.23 11.17
N LEU A 141 27.39 -7.35 10.39
CA LEU A 141 26.68 -6.42 9.51
C LEU A 141 25.93 -7.16 8.39
N ASP A 142 26.56 -8.14 7.74
CA ASP A 142 25.93 -8.95 6.70
C ASP A 142 24.70 -9.71 7.23
N ARG A 143 24.81 -10.29 8.44
CA ARG A 143 23.68 -10.93 9.12
C ARG A 143 22.56 -9.92 9.40
N SER A 144 22.89 -8.75 9.93
CA SER A 144 21.91 -7.72 10.25
C SER A 144 21.15 -7.24 9.01
N VAL A 145 21.84 -7.01 7.89
CA VAL A 145 21.21 -6.66 6.60
C VAL A 145 20.26 -7.76 6.13
N LYS A 146 20.68 -9.03 6.19
CA LYS A 146 19.86 -10.18 5.78
C LYS A 146 18.62 -10.35 6.66
N GLU A 147 18.76 -10.22 7.97
CA GLU A 147 17.66 -10.30 8.93
C GLU A 147 16.63 -9.19 8.68
N CYS A 148 17.07 -7.93 8.52
CA CYS A 148 16.17 -6.81 8.23
C CYS A 148 15.44 -7.02 6.89
N LEU A 149 16.14 -7.47 5.84
CA LEU A 149 15.51 -7.74 4.54
C LEU A 149 14.48 -8.88 4.62
N GLN A 150 14.75 -9.91 5.41
CA GLN A 150 13.82 -11.01 5.63
C GLN A 150 12.58 -10.52 6.36
N GLU A 151 12.75 -9.73 7.41
CA GLU A 151 11.64 -9.16 8.18
C GLU A 151 10.79 -8.19 7.33
N LEU A 152 11.41 -7.34 6.50
CA LEU A 152 10.67 -6.49 5.55
C LEU A 152 9.84 -7.30 4.55
N LYS A 153 10.37 -8.43 4.07
CA LYS A 153 9.65 -9.34 3.16
C LYS A 153 8.48 -10.03 3.86
N GLU A 154 8.65 -10.43 5.12
CA GLU A 154 7.60 -11.05 5.92
C GLU A 154 6.47 -10.06 6.20
N ILE A 155 6.78 -8.83 6.62
CA ILE A 155 5.80 -7.78 6.84
C ILE A 155 5.08 -7.43 5.52
N GLY A 156 5.84 -7.23 4.43
CA GLY A 156 5.26 -6.93 3.11
C GLY A 156 4.38 -8.07 2.57
N GLY A 157 4.77 -9.33 2.82
CA GLY A 157 3.97 -10.51 2.45
C GLY A 157 2.66 -10.58 3.25
N ALA A 158 2.73 -10.39 4.58
CA ALA A 158 1.55 -10.38 5.43
C ALA A 158 0.57 -9.24 5.08
N ASP A 159 1.08 -8.03 4.78
CA ASP A 159 0.25 -6.91 4.31
C ASP A 159 -0.35 -7.21 2.93
N GLY A 160 0.43 -7.78 2.00
CA GLY A 160 -0.05 -8.18 0.68
C GLY A 160 -1.15 -9.23 0.72
N GLU A 161 -1.04 -10.23 1.60
CA GLU A 161 -2.08 -11.25 1.82
C GLU A 161 -3.38 -10.61 2.34
N LEU A 162 -3.27 -9.75 3.37
CA LEU A 162 -4.44 -9.06 3.93
C LEU A 162 -5.07 -8.08 2.93
N CYS A 163 -4.25 -7.39 2.14
CA CYS A 163 -4.69 -6.50 1.07
C CYS A 163 -5.47 -7.30 0.00
N THR A 164 -4.94 -8.45 -0.42
CA THR A 164 -5.60 -9.33 -1.39
C THR A 164 -6.93 -9.87 -0.86
N GLU A 165 -6.99 -10.27 0.40
CA GLU A 165 -8.24 -10.69 1.05
C GLU A 165 -9.26 -9.55 1.07
N THR A 166 -8.82 -8.34 1.46
CA THR A 166 -9.67 -7.14 1.53
C THR A 166 -10.20 -6.75 0.16
N LEU A 167 -9.35 -6.75 -0.87
CA LEU A 167 -9.73 -6.52 -2.26
C LEU A 167 -10.73 -7.56 -2.77
N GLY A 168 -10.54 -8.83 -2.40
CA GLY A 168 -11.47 -9.92 -2.72
C GLY A 168 -12.87 -9.67 -2.12
N ARG A 169 -12.93 -9.18 -0.88
CA ARG A 169 -14.20 -8.82 -0.22
C ARG A 169 -14.86 -7.60 -0.87
N ILE A 170 -14.08 -6.58 -1.27
CA ILE A 170 -14.59 -5.41 -1.99
C ILE A 170 -15.16 -5.83 -3.35
N ALA A 171 -14.44 -6.66 -4.09
CA ALA A 171 -14.85 -7.13 -5.42
C ALA A 171 -16.06 -8.08 -5.40
N ALA A 172 -16.31 -8.77 -4.27
CA ALA A 172 -17.46 -9.64 -4.10
C ALA A 172 -18.78 -8.87 -3.92
N VAL A 173 -18.72 -7.57 -3.61
CA VAL A 173 -19.93 -6.74 -3.54
C VAL A 173 -20.31 -6.32 -4.94
N ASP A 174 -21.37 -6.96 -5.43
CA ASP A 174 -21.99 -6.63 -6.72
C ASP A 174 -22.65 -5.26 -6.61
N LEU A 175 -21.93 -4.23 -7.04
CA LEU A 175 -22.42 -2.87 -7.15
C LEU A 175 -23.14 -2.80 -8.50
N PRO A 176 -24.48 -2.73 -8.55
CA PRO A 176 -25.15 -2.60 -9.83
C PRO A 176 -24.64 -1.34 -10.53
N ALA A 177 -24.51 -1.43 -11.85
CA ALA A 177 -24.48 -0.22 -12.64
C ALA A 177 -25.73 0.59 -12.28
N ALA A 178 -25.60 1.92 -12.25
CA ALA A 178 -26.77 2.79 -12.19
C ALA A 178 -27.59 2.53 -13.46
N GLU A 179 -28.45 1.51 -13.44
CA GLU A 179 -29.48 1.38 -14.43
C GLU A 179 -30.37 2.60 -14.28
N ASP A 180 -30.73 3.20 -15.42
CA ASP A 180 -31.56 4.39 -15.56
C ASP A 180 -33.00 4.12 -15.07
N ILE A 181 -33.16 3.68 -13.83
CA ILE A 181 -34.45 3.72 -13.15
C ILE A 181 -34.63 5.20 -12.81
N SER A 182 -35.34 5.89 -13.70
CA SER A 182 -35.82 7.25 -13.50
C SER A 182 -36.87 7.25 -12.38
N VAL A 183 -36.42 7.03 -11.14
CA VAL A 183 -37.20 7.21 -9.92
C VAL A 183 -37.35 8.71 -9.73
N THR A 184 -38.31 9.29 -10.45
CA THR A 184 -38.57 10.73 -10.46
C THR A 184 -39.85 11.05 -9.72
N TRP A 185 -39.92 12.24 -9.15
CA TRP A 185 -41.17 12.79 -8.62
C TRP A 185 -42.24 12.88 -9.71
N ASP A 186 -41.87 13.08 -10.97
CA ASP A 186 -42.79 13.04 -12.11
C ASP A 186 -43.49 11.68 -12.25
N GLY A 187 -42.77 10.57 -11.98
CA GLY A 187 -43.35 9.24 -11.93
C GLY A 187 -44.38 9.08 -10.81
N VAL A 188 -44.08 9.59 -9.61
CA VAL A 188 -45.01 9.55 -8.46
C VAL A 188 -46.24 10.42 -8.73
N HIS A 189 -46.05 11.62 -9.28
CA HIS A 189 -47.14 12.50 -9.69
C HIS A 189 -48.00 11.88 -10.78
N GLY A 190 -47.41 11.15 -11.74
CA GLY A 190 -48.13 10.38 -12.74
C GLY A 190 -49.05 9.33 -12.13
N ILE A 191 -48.60 8.62 -11.10
CA ILE A 191 -49.44 7.65 -10.38
C ILE A 191 -50.56 8.36 -9.61
N GLY A 192 -50.26 9.50 -8.97
CA GLY A 192 -51.27 10.34 -8.33
C GLY A 192 -52.35 10.84 -9.30
N ALA A 193 -51.98 11.13 -10.55
CA ALA A 193 -52.92 11.48 -11.61
C ALA A 193 -53.84 10.31 -11.96
N LEU A 194 -53.34 9.07 -12.06
CA LEU A 194 -54.17 7.88 -12.28
C LEU A 194 -55.20 7.67 -11.16
N VAL A 195 -54.82 7.91 -9.91
CA VAL A 195 -55.73 7.85 -8.75
C VAL A 195 -56.80 8.95 -8.84
N ALA A 196 -56.41 10.17 -9.20
CA ALA A 196 -57.34 11.29 -9.37
C ALA A 196 -58.34 11.06 -10.52
N GLU A 197 -57.87 10.54 -11.65
CA GLU A 197 -58.73 10.14 -12.77
C GLU A 197 -59.70 9.02 -12.38
N SER A 198 -59.24 8.01 -11.65
CA SER A 198 -60.10 6.94 -11.14
C SER A 198 -61.14 7.44 -10.14
N GLN A 199 -60.83 8.47 -9.33
CA GLN A 199 -61.82 9.15 -8.49
C GLN A 199 -62.87 9.87 -9.33
N SER A 200 -62.47 10.61 -10.36
CA SER A 200 -63.41 11.29 -11.27
C SER A 200 -64.37 10.30 -11.93
N THR A 201 -63.86 9.16 -12.41
CA THR A 201 -64.69 8.09 -12.99
C THR A 201 -65.61 7.45 -11.94
N LEU A 202 -65.17 7.30 -10.68
CA LEU A 202 -66.03 6.81 -9.60
C LEU A 202 -67.19 7.78 -9.31
N ASP A 203 -66.92 9.09 -9.34
CA ASP A 203 -67.95 10.12 -9.13
C ASP A 203 -69.03 10.06 -10.22
N GLU A 204 -68.65 9.80 -11.47
CA GLU A 204 -69.57 9.56 -12.60
C GLU A 204 -70.44 8.32 -12.36
N ILE A 205 -69.83 7.16 -12.05
CA ILE A 205 -70.56 5.92 -11.72
C ILE A 205 -71.51 6.13 -10.53
N ALA A 206 -71.10 6.90 -9.52
CA ALA A 206 -71.93 7.21 -8.36
C ALA A 206 -73.12 8.12 -8.72
N GLN A 207 -72.92 9.10 -9.61
CA GLN A 207 -73.98 9.97 -10.11
C GLN A 207 -75.01 9.18 -10.93
N ASP A 208 -74.57 8.25 -11.77
CA ASP A 208 -75.46 7.36 -12.53
C ASP A 208 -76.27 6.47 -11.58
N SER A 209 -75.63 5.88 -10.57
CA SER A 209 -76.33 5.10 -9.54
C SER A 209 -77.37 5.93 -8.78
N GLN A 210 -77.08 7.20 -8.46
CA GLN A 210 -78.04 8.10 -7.80
C GLN A 210 -79.22 8.43 -8.71
N SER A 211 -78.98 8.62 -10.00
CA SER A 211 -80.02 8.88 -11.01
C SER A 211 -80.96 7.67 -11.14
N MET A 212 -80.42 6.44 -11.10
CA MET A 212 -81.21 5.21 -11.10
C MET A 212 -82.02 5.02 -9.81
N ASP A 213 -81.43 5.35 -8.66
CA ASP A 213 -82.15 5.34 -7.38
C ASP A 213 -83.30 6.35 -7.38
N HIS A 214 -83.08 7.54 -7.94
CA HIS A 214 -84.12 8.56 -8.13
C HIS A 214 -85.26 8.07 -9.02
N HIS A 215 -84.96 7.44 -10.17
CA HIS A 215 -85.97 6.84 -11.04
C HIS A 215 -86.78 5.74 -10.32
N CYS A 216 -86.11 4.90 -9.52
CA CYS A 216 -86.80 3.90 -8.70
C CYS A 216 -87.70 4.52 -7.62
N ASP A 217 -87.34 5.68 -7.07
CA ASP A 217 -88.17 6.44 -6.14
C ASP A 217 -89.36 7.09 -6.86
N GLN A 218 -89.15 7.65 -8.07
CA GLN A 218 -90.22 8.20 -8.92
C GLN A 218 -91.25 7.13 -9.31
N LEU A 219 -90.80 5.95 -9.73
CA LEU A 219 -91.69 4.80 -10.01
C LEU A 219 -92.48 4.39 -8.77
N ARG A 220 -91.84 4.32 -7.59
CA ARG A 220 -92.52 4.01 -6.32
C ARG A 220 -93.53 5.07 -5.90
N GLY A 221 -93.21 6.36 -6.10
CA GLY A 221 -94.13 7.46 -5.86
C GLY A 221 -95.37 7.38 -6.76
N THR A 222 -95.14 7.20 -8.06
CA THR A 222 -96.20 7.06 -9.07
C THR A 222 -97.12 5.87 -8.77
N ILE A 223 -96.56 4.71 -8.37
CA ILE A 223 -97.37 3.54 -7.96
C ILE A 223 -98.27 3.89 -6.78
N ARG A 224 -97.73 4.54 -5.73
CA ARG A 224 -98.50 4.93 -4.53
C ARG A 224 -99.62 5.92 -4.86
N GLU A 225 -99.37 6.90 -5.72
CA GLU A 225 -100.37 7.88 -6.15
C GLU A 225 -101.50 7.21 -6.96
N LEU A 226 -101.15 6.29 -7.87
CA LEU A 226 -102.13 5.51 -8.63
C LEU A 226 -102.97 4.57 -7.74
N GLU A 227 -102.40 4.05 -6.64
CA GLU A 227 -103.08 3.23 -5.64
C GLU A 227 -104.02 4.04 -4.73
N ALA A 228 -103.61 5.26 -4.34
CA ALA A 228 -104.33 6.09 -3.37
C ALA A 228 -105.44 6.96 -4.00
N GLU A 229 -105.20 7.54 -5.18
CA GLU A 229 -106.09 8.55 -5.77
C GLU A 229 -106.97 8.01 -6.91
N GLY A 230 -106.80 6.74 -7.31
CA GLY A 230 -107.46 6.19 -8.49
C GLY A 230 -107.09 6.95 -9.78
N GLY A 231 -105.95 7.64 -9.77
CA GLY A 231 -105.49 8.55 -10.80
C GLY A 231 -105.23 7.88 -12.14
N VAL A 232 -105.27 8.69 -13.20
CA VAL A 232 -104.87 8.30 -14.55
C VAL A 232 -103.45 8.82 -14.78
N LEU A 233 -102.51 7.92 -15.05
CA LEU A 233 -101.15 8.31 -15.43
C LEU A 233 -101.21 9.10 -16.75
N SER A 234 -100.63 10.30 -16.76
CA SER A 234 -100.49 11.06 -18.01
C SER A 234 -99.66 10.26 -19.01
N MET A 235 -100.01 10.36 -20.29
CA MET A 235 -99.22 9.72 -21.35
C MET A 235 -97.79 10.27 -21.39
N ASP A 236 -97.61 11.55 -21.06
CA ASP A 236 -96.28 12.18 -21.01
C ASP A 236 -95.42 11.60 -19.88
N ASP A 237 -95.98 11.44 -18.68
CA ASP A 237 -95.29 10.85 -17.53
C ASP A 237 -94.96 9.36 -17.79
N TYR A 238 -95.88 8.63 -18.42
CA TYR A 238 -95.63 7.25 -18.83
C TYR A 238 -94.48 7.14 -19.83
N ASN A 239 -94.42 8.03 -20.83
CA ASN A 239 -93.38 8.02 -21.84
C ASN A 239 -92.00 8.35 -21.23
N VAL A 240 -91.93 9.26 -20.26
CA VAL A 240 -90.69 9.55 -19.51
C VAL A 240 -90.25 8.31 -18.74
N LEU A 241 -91.14 7.71 -17.93
CA LEU A 241 -90.80 6.53 -17.14
C LEU A 241 -90.39 5.33 -18.00
N LEU A 242 -91.07 5.12 -19.13
CA LEU A 242 -90.75 4.06 -20.08
C LEU A 242 -89.38 4.30 -20.75
N ARG A 243 -89.09 5.54 -21.16
CA ARG A 243 -87.81 5.89 -21.77
C ARG A 243 -86.67 5.67 -20.78
N ASP A 244 -86.79 6.23 -19.58
CA ASP A 244 -85.75 6.16 -18.57
C ASP A 244 -85.51 4.69 -18.12
N THR A 245 -86.56 3.85 -18.01
CA THR A 245 -86.41 2.40 -17.81
C THR A 245 -85.72 1.69 -18.97
N ASN A 246 -85.90 2.13 -20.22
CA ASN A 246 -85.23 1.54 -21.38
C ASN A 246 -83.76 1.97 -21.52
N GLU A 247 -83.36 3.09 -20.91
CA GLU A 247 -81.97 3.60 -20.90
C GLU A 247 -81.09 2.90 -19.84
N ILE A 248 -81.70 2.36 -18.79
CA ILE A 248 -81.00 1.65 -17.69
C ILE A 248 -79.97 0.61 -18.15
N PRO A 249 -80.27 -0.30 -19.11
CA PRO A 249 -79.27 -1.27 -19.56
C PRO A 249 -78.01 -0.62 -20.15
N ALA A 250 -78.18 0.47 -20.93
CA ALA A 250 -77.06 1.19 -21.51
C ALA A 250 -76.23 1.89 -20.44
N ILE A 251 -76.88 2.57 -19.48
CA ILE A 251 -76.20 3.19 -18.33
C ILE A 251 -75.43 2.15 -17.52
N VAL A 252 -76.01 0.97 -17.27
CA VAL A 252 -75.32 -0.11 -16.55
C VAL A 252 -74.11 -0.64 -17.32
N ASP A 253 -74.17 -0.70 -18.66
CA ASP A 253 -73.03 -1.07 -19.49
C ASP A 253 -71.93 0.00 -19.47
N ASP A 254 -72.28 1.29 -19.55
CA ASP A 254 -71.32 2.40 -19.40
C ASP A 254 -70.64 2.37 -18.01
N MET A 255 -71.41 2.08 -16.95
CA MET A 255 -70.87 1.91 -15.59
C MET A 255 -69.91 0.70 -15.48
N ARG A 256 -70.12 -0.36 -16.27
CA ARG A 256 -69.21 -1.53 -16.32
C ARG A 256 -67.90 -1.16 -17.00
N ASP A 257 -67.96 -0.45 -18.12
CA ASP A 257 -66.78 0.03 -18.84
C ASP A 257 -65.97 1.00 -17.97
N ALA A 258 -66.65 1.88 -17.25
CA ALA A 258 -66.05 2.80 -16.29
C ALA A 258 -65.37 2.05 -15.13
N LEU A 259 -65.99 0.99 -14.59
CA LEU A 259 -65.38 0.11 -13.59
C LEU A 259 -64.12 -0.59 -14.14
N GLU A 260 -64.17 -1.11 -15.36
CA GLU A 260 -63.01 -1.76 -15.99
C GLU A 260 -61.84 -0.77 -16.16
N SER A 261 -62.12 0.47 -16.53
CA SER A 261 -61.12 1.55 -16.60
C SER A 261 -60.47 1.83 -15.25
N ILE A 262 -61.26 1.94 -14.16
CA ILE A 262 -60.74 2.10 -12.80
C ILE A 262 -59.85 0.90 -12.43
N GLN A 263 -60.32 -0.33 -12.66
CA GLN A 263 -59.57 -1.55 -12.34
C GLN A 263 -58.24 -1.62 -13.08
N ARG A 264 -58.20 -1.25 -14.37
CA ARG A 264 -56.96 -1.19 -15.15
C ARG A 264 -55.95 -0.20 -14.56
N ARG A 265 -56.40 0.99 -14.15
CA ARG A 265 -55.53 2.00 -13.52
C ARG A 265 -55.07 1.57 -12.12
N THR A 266 -55.93 0.88 -11.36
CA THR A 266 -55.55 0.26 -10.08
C THR A 266 -54.45 -0.79 -10.29
N GLU A 267 -54.57 -1.66 -11.28
CA GLU A 267 -53.55 -2.66 -11.61
C GLU A 267 -52.22 -2.00 -12.01
N GLU A 268 -52.27 -0.95 -12.83
CA GLU A 268 -51.07 -0.18 -13.17
C GLU A 268 -50.38 0.39 -11.93
N THR A 269 -51.16 1.01 -11.03
CA THR A 269 -50.64 1.55 -9.76
C THR A 269 -50.04 0.44 -8.90
N HIS A 270 -50.67 -0.73 -8.86
CA HIS A 270 -50.19 -1.88 -8.10
C HIS A 270 -48.86 -2.42 -8.64
N VAL A 271 -48.74 -2.56 -9.97
CA VAL A 271 -47.48 -2.97 -10.62
C VAL A 271 -46.35 -1.98 -10.30
N ARG A 272 -46.64 -0.67 -10.30
CA ARG A 272 -45.66 0.34 -9.88
C ARG A 272 -45.26 0.19 -8.42
N PHE A 273 -46.21 -0.08 -7.53
CA PHE A 273 -45.93 -0.32 -6.11
C PHE A 273 -44.98 -1.52 -5.91
N LEU A 274 -45.23 -2.63 -6.61
CA LEU A 274 -44.35 -3.80 -6.57
C LEU A 274 -42.94 -3.47 -7.06
N GLN A 275 -42.82 -2.74 -8.17
CA GLN A 275 -41.52 -2.28 -8.68
C GLN A 275 -40.77 -1.44 -7.65
N TYR A 276 -41.42 -0.42 -7.07
CA TYR A 276 -40.80 0.43 -6.03
C TYR A 276 -40.36 -0.38 -4.81
N SER A 277 -41.18 -1.33 -4.37
CA SER A 277 -40.88 -2.16 -3.21
C SER A 277 -39.67 -3.07 -3.47
N THR A 278 -39.64 -3.77 -4.60
CA THR A 278 -38.49 -4.61 -4.98
C THR A 278 -37.22 -3.80 -5.14
N PHE A 279 -37.28 -2.64 -5.81
CA PHE A 279 -36.10 -1.78 -5.97
C PHE A 279 -35.60 -1.22 -4.64
N HIS A 280 -36.50 -0.87 -3.72
CA HIS A 280 -36.13 -0.43 -2.38
C HIS A 280 -35.43 -1.53 -1.60
N GLU A 281 -35.95 -2.76 -1.61
CA GLU A 281 -35.31 -3.91 -0.95
C GLU A 281 -33.94 -4.22 -1.53
N ASP A 282 -33.78 -4.18 -2.84
CA ASP A 282 -32.50 -4.49 -3.49
C ASP A 282 -31.45 -3.39 -3.22
N ASN A 283 -31.84 -2.11 -3.28
CA ASN A 283 -30.95 -1.01 -2.92
C ASN A 283 -30.60 -1.00 -1.43
N LEU A 284 -31.51 -1.43 -0.56
CA LEU A 284 -31.23 -1.56 0.87
C LEU A 284 -30.20 -2.67 1.14
N LYS A 285 -30.34 -3.85 0.50
CA LYS A 285 -29.35 -4.93 0.60
C LYS A 285 -27.97 -4.49 0.12
N GLN A 286 -27.91 -3.70 -0.95
CA GLN A 286 -26.65 -3.15 -1.45
C GLN A 286 -26.02 -2.18 -0.47
N PHE A 287 -26.81 -1.26 0.09
CA PHE A 287 -26.36 -0.32 1.11
C PHE A 287 -25.79 -1.07 2.33
N GLU A 288 -26.47 -2.12 2.80
CA GLU A 288 -26.00 -2.98 3.88
C GLU A 288 -24.71 -3.73 3.52
N ALA A 289 -24.58 -4.23 2.29
CA ALA A 289 -23.36 -4.90 1.83
C ALA A 289 -22.16 -3.93 1.83
N ILE A 290 -22.35 -2.68 1.38
CA ILE A 290 -21.30 -1.66 1.41
C ILE A 290 -20.93 -1.28 2.86
N ALA A 291 -21.91 -1.24 3.77
CA ALA A 291 -21.63 -1.02 5.19
C ALA A 291 -20.71 -2.11 5.78
N GLN A 292 -20.87 -3.38 5.37
CA GLN A 292 -19.98 -4.48 5.78
C GLN A 292 -18.55 -4.35 5.22
N ILE A 293 -18.40 -3.79 4.02
CA ILE A 293 -17.07 -3.44 3.48
C ILE A 293 -16.38 -2.46 4.42
N SER A 294 -17.11 -1.46 4.94
CA SER A 294 -16.53 -0.43 5.81
C SER A 294 -15.90 -1.04 7.08
N GLU A 295 -16.52 -2.05 7.67
CA GLU A 295 -15.95 -2.78 8.81
C GLU A 295 -14.67 -3.55 8.42
N THR A 296 -14.68 -4.21 7.26
CA THR A 296 -13.51 -4.91 6.71
C THR A 296 -12.35 -3.94 6.49
N ILE A 297 -12.62 -2.77 5.91
CA ILE A 297 -11.60 -1.75 5.62
C ILE A 297 -11.04 -1.15 6.91
N ASN A 298 -11.88 -0.87 7.91
CA ASN A 298 -11.39 -0.40 9.20
C ASN A 298 -10.46 -1.44 9.86
N SER A 299 -10.82 -2.73 9.80
CA SER A 299 -9.94 -3.80 10.29
C SER A 299 -8.62 -3.87 9.52
N TYR A 300 -8.63 -3.65 8.20
CA TYR A 300 -7.42 -3.54 7.39
C TYR A 300 -6.56 -2.36 7.84
N ILE A 301 -7.14 -1.16 7.96
CA ILE A 301 -6.44 0.06 8.37
C ILE A 301 -5.76 -0.11 9.74
N ASP A 302 -6.46 -0.67 10.72
CA ASP A 302 -5.92 -0.89 12.07
C ASP A 302 -4.70 -1.82 12.05
N LYS A 303 -4.77 -2.92 11.28
CA LYS A 303 -3.65 -3.86 11.13
C LYS A 303 -2.49 -3.23 10.38
N THR A 304 -2.76 -2.61 9.24
CA THR A 304 -1.74 -1.96 8.40
C THR A 304 -1.06 -0.81 9.13
N ALA A 305 -1.73 -0.05 9.99
CA ALA A 305 -1.08 0.97 10.82
C ALA A 305 0.01 0.38 11.74
N SER A 306 -0.26 -0.79 12.33
CA SER A 306 0.73 -1.49 13.16
C SER A 306 1.91 -2.01 12.32
N TRP A 307 1.64 -2.55 11.13
CA TRP A 307 2.67 -3.02 10.20
C TRP A 307 3.49 -1.90 9.60
N GLN A 308 2.89 -0.75 9.26
CA GLN A 308 3.62 0.43 8.77
C GLN A 308 4.62 0.94 9.81
N THR A 309 4.24 0.94 11.08
CA THR A 309 5.15 1.32 12.16
C THR A 309 6.33 0.35 12.28
N GLN A 310 6.05 -0.96 12.22
CA GLN A 310 7.10 -2.00 12.25
C GLN A 310 7.99 -1.92 11.01
N PHE A 311 7.41 -1.86 9.81
CA PHE A 311 8.09 -1.73 8.53
C PHE A 311 9.02 -0.51 8.51
N GLY A 312 8.54 0.65 8.97
CA GLY A 312 9.35 1.86 9.07
C GLY A 312 10.54 1.70 10.03
N GLY A 313 10.36 1.00 11.15
CA GLY A 313 11.44 0.69 12.09
C GLY A 313 12.52 -0.21 11.48
N VAL A 314 12.12 -1.33 10.87
CA VAL A 314 13.03 -2.27 10.22
C VAL A 314 13.72 -1.62 9.02
N LEU A 315 13.01 -0.79 8.26
CA LEU A 315 13.60 -0.05 7.13
C LEU A 315 14.70 0.90 7.60
N ALA A 316 14.48 1.64 8.69
CA ALA A 316 15.50 2.52 9.27
C ALA A 316 16.72 1.73 9.77
N GLN A 317 16.50 0.57 10.38
CA GLN A 317 17.59 -0.32 10.81
C GLN A 317 18.39 -0.87 9.62
N LEU A 318 17.71 -1.24 8.54
CA LEU A 318 18.35 -1.67 7.31
C LEU A 318 19.19 -0.55 6.69
N GLU A 319 18.65 0.66 6.64
CA GLU A 319 19.37 1.83 6.11
C GLU A 319 20.65 2.11 6.89
N GLN A 320 20.59 2.05 8.22
CA GLN A 320 21.78 2.18 9.07
C GLN A 320 22.80 1.06 8.78
N SER A 321 22.35 -0.18 8.68
CA SER A 321 23.23 -1.34 8.43
C SER A 321 23.90 -1.28 7.05
N LEU A 322 23.19 -0.76 6.04
CA LEU A 322 23.74 -0.51 4.72
C LEU A 322 24.78 0.61 4.74
N GLU A 323 24.52 1.70 5.47
CA GLU A 323 25.47 2.80 5.63
C GLU A 323 26.75 2.33 6.33
N ASP A 324 26.62 1.53 7.40
CA ASP A 324 27.74 0.96 8.14
C ASP A 324 28.56 0.00 7.26
N THR A 325 27.89 -0.84 6.47
CA THR A 325 28.54 -1.75 5.53
C THR A 325 29.32 -0.97 4.47
N TRP A 326 28.75 0.11 3.94
CA TRP A 326 29.43 0.97 2.97
C TRP A 326 30.63 1.67 3.59
N GLY A 327 30.50 2.17 4.81
CA GLY A 327 31.59 2.75 5.59
C GLY A 327 32.74 1.76 5.75
N LEU A 328 32.42 0.49 6.01
CA LEU A 328 33.40 -0.58 6.14
C LEU A 328 34.09 -0.92 4.80
N VAL A 329 33.34 -0.99 3.69
CA VAL A 329 33.92 -1.12 2.34
C VAL A 329 34.91 0.01 2.06
N SER A 330 34.51 1.26 2.36
CA SER A 330 35.38 2.42 2.16
C SER A 330 36.62 2.37 3.05
N TRP A 331 36.49 1.92 4.30
CA TRP A 331 37.61 1.75 5.22
C TRP A 331 38.60 0.72 4.69
N TYR A 332 38.14 -0.45 4.25
CA TYR A 332 38.99 -1.51 3.71
C TYR A 332 39.68 -1.11 2.39
N ARG A 333 39.02 -0.32 1.54
CA ARG A 333 39.65 0.29 0.35
C ARG A 333 40.81 1.20 0.75
N ASN A 334 40.59 2.08 1.73
CA ASN A 334 41.63 3.00 2.21
C ASN A 334 42.77 2.26 2.93
N PHE A 335 42.45 1.19 3.67
CA PHE A 335 43.44 0.32 4.30
C PHE A 335 44.35 -0.31 3.23
N HIS A 336 43.76 -0.90 2.19
CA HIS A 336 44.50 -1.47 1.07
C HIS A 336 45.44 -0.43 0.41
N SER A 337 44.95 0.78 0.10
CA SER A 337 45.80 1.81 -0.52
C SER A 337 46.86 2.39 0.42
N SER A 338 46.57 2.49 1.71
CA SER A 338 47.52 3.02 2.70
C SER A 338 48.68 2.07 2.93
N TYR A 339 48.47 0.77 2.72
CA TYR A 339 49.54 -0.23 2.78
C TYR A 339 50.64 0.04 1.75
N ASP A 340 50.31 0.49 0.53
CA ASP A 340 51.31 0.86 -0.48
C ASP A 340 52.17 2.04 -0.04
N SER A 341 51.55 3.01 0.66
CA SER A 341 52.26 4.15 1.24
C SER A 341 53.18 3.72 2.39
N LEU A 342 52.76 2.73 3.18
CA LEU A 342 53.59 2.14 4.23
C LEU A 342 54.85 1.49 3.65
N ILE A 343 54.73 0.69 2.57
CA ILE A 343 55.88 0.08 1.90
C ILE A 343 56.87 1.16 1.41
N ALA A 344 56.36 2.21 0.76
CA ALA A 344 57.19 3.30 0.27
C ALA A 344 57.93 4.02 1.42
N GLU A 345 57.25 4.21 2.55
CA GLU A 345 57.83 4.84 3.74
C GLU A 345 58.91 3.96 4.39
N VAL A 346 58.71 2.63 4.49
CA VAL A 346 59.76 1.74 4.99
C VAL A 346 60.99 1.77 4.08
N HIS A 347 60.79 1.74 2.76
CA HIS A 347 61.90 1.85 1.83
C HIS A 347 62.66 3.18 1.99
N ARG A 348 61.93 4.30 2.15
CA ARG A 348 62.53 5.61 2.43
C ARG A 348 63.37 5.60 3.71
N ARG A 349 62.85 5.01 4.79
CA ARG A 349 63.57 4.90 6.07
C ARG A 349 64.84 4.06 5.95
N ARG A 350 64.79 2.93 5.24
CA ARG A 350 65.98 2.11 4.93
C ARG A 350 67.04 2.89 4.16
N GLN A 351 66.64 3.66 3.15
CA GLN A 351 67.60 4.51 2.41
C GLN A 351 68.21 5.60 3.30
N ALA A 352 67.41 6.24 4.16
CA ALA A 352 67.91 7.24 5.09
C ALA A 352 68.91 6.64 6.08
N GLN A 353 68.59 5.46 6.64
CA GLN A 353 69.48 4.74 7.54
C GLN A 353 70.78 4.31 6.85
N SER A 354 70.71 3.78 5.63
CA SER A 354 71.90 3.43 4.84
C SER A 354 72.79 4.63 4.56
N LYS A 355 72.21 5.80 4.23
CA LYS A 355 72.96 7.05 4.05
C LYS A 355 73.64 7.50 5.34
N LEU A 356 72.95 7.42 6.48
CA LEU A 356 73.54 7.75 7.78
C LEU A 356 74.69 6.81 8.14
N HIS A 357 74.52 5.48 7.96
CA HIS A 357 75.60 4.52 8.17
C HIS A 357 76.80 4.79 7.26
N ALA A 358 76.58 5.12 5.98
CA ALA A 358 77.67 5.46 5.06
C ALA A 358 78.47 6.69 5.53
N VAL A 359 77.79 7.71 6.06
CA VAL A 359 78.44 8.90 6.64
C VAL A 359 79.23 8.55 7.90
N VAL A 360 78.66 7.74 8.79
CA VAL A 360 79.35 7.28 10.01
C VAL A 360 80.60 6.49 9.66
N GLU A 361 80.51 5.59 8.67
CA GLU A 361 81.63 4.76 8.25
C GLU A 361 82.72 5.56 7.53
N ASP A 362 82.36 6.53 6.67
CA ASP A 362 83.30 7.48 6.09
C ASP A 362 84.01 8.29 7.18
N MET A 363 83.27 8.76 8.19
CA MET A 363 83.86 9.52 9.30
C MET A 363 84.81 8.67 10.16
N ARG A 364 84.46 7.42 10.45
CA ARG A 364 85.36 6.46 11.12
C ARG A 364 86.63 6.23 10.30
N SER A 365 86.50 6.00 8.99
CA SER A 365 87.65 5.78 8.11
C SER A 365 88.57 7.00 8.02
N ARG A 366 88.00 8.22 8.03
CA ARG A 366 88.79 9.47 8.02
C ARG A 366 89.54 9.67 9.34
N LEU A 367 88.85 9.49 10.48
CA LEU A 367 89.48 9.60 11.80
C LEU A 367 90.63 8.60 11.98
N GLU A 368 90.47 7.37 11.49
CA GLU A 368 91.53 6.36 11.52
C GLU A 368 92.70 6.74 10.61
N ALA A 369 92.45 7.25 9.40
CA ALA A 369 93.49 7.70 8.49
C ALA A 369 94.31 8.86 9.07
N ASP A 370 93.65 9.87 9.64
CA ASP A 370 94.29 11.03 10.29
C ASP A 370 95.10 10.59 11.51
N HIS A 371 94.58 9.65 12.31
CA HIS A 371 95.31 9.07 13.44
C HIS A 371 96.57 8.33 12.98
N MET A 372 96.47 7.48 11.95
CA MET A 372 97.63 6.77 11.39
C MET A 372 98.68 7.71 10.78
N GLU A 373 98.25 8.84 10.19
CA GLU A 373 99.15 9.87 9.69
C GLU A 373 99.91 10.56 10.82
N GLU A 374 99.22 11.02 11.88
CA GLU A 374 99.85 11.63 13.06
C GLU A 374 100.82 10.64 13.76
N VAL A 375 100.44 9.36 13.91
CA VAL A 375 101.34 8.31 14.42
C VAL A 375 102.63 8.24 13.58
N ARG A 376 102.49 8.28 12.25
CA ARG A 376 103.61 8.21 11.31
C ARG A 376 104.49 9.46 11.40
N GLU A 377 103.90 10.65 11.46
CA GLU A 377 104.63 11.91 11.58
C GLU A 377 105.39 12.00 12.90
N ARG A 378 104.76 11.62 14.02
CA ARG A 378 105.41 11.54 15.34
C ARG A 378 106.56 10.55 15.35
N ALA A 379 106.37 9.36 14.79
CA ALA A 379 107.42 8.36 14.68
C ALA A 379 108.61 8.88 13.85
N ALA A 380 108.34 9.53 12.71
CA ALA A 380 109.37 10.14 11.87
C ALA A 380 110.11 11.28 12.59
N PHE A 381 109.40 12.09 13.37
CA PHE A 381 109.99 13.15 14.18
C PHE A 381 110.91 12.58 15.27
N VAL A 382 110.44 11.58 16.03
CA VAL A 382 111.23 10.93 17.08
C VAL A 382 112.45 10.21 16.49
N ASP A 383 112.31 9.52 15.36
CA ASP A 383 113.45 8.87 14.68
C ASP A 383 114.52 9.90 14.25
N ARG A 384 114.08 11.03 13.67
CA ARG A 384 114.98 12.04 13.13
C ARG A 384 115.65 12.93 14.19
N PHE A 385 114.91 13.32 15.23
CA PHE A 385 115.35 14.32 16.21
C PHE A 385 115.49 13.77 17.63
N GLY A 386 114.81 12.68 17.96
CA GLY A 386 114.78 12.08 19.30
C GLY A 386 116.15 11.80 19.92
N PRO A 387 117.15 11.25 19.18
CA PRO A 387 118.49 11.02 19.73
C PRO A 387 119.22 12.30 20.21
N PHE A 388 118.78 13.48 19.74
CA PHE A 388 119.37 14.78 20.06
C PHE A 388 118.55 15.57 21.09
N LEU A 389 117.41 15.04 21.54
CA LEU A 389 116.53 15.69 22.50
C LEU A 389 116.66 15.01 23.87
N PRO A 390 117.00 15.75 24.94
CA PRO A 390 116.95 15.25 26.31
C PRO A 390 115.53 14.79 26.66
N SER A 391 115.40 13.66 27.34
CA SER A 391 114.11 13.06 27.69
C SER A 391 113.28 13.90 28.68
N ASP A 392 113.89 14.86 29.37
CA ASP A 392 113.24 15.77 30.32
C ASP A 392 112.71 17.07 29.67
N LEU A 393 113.08 17.37 28.42
CA LEU A 393 112.64 18.59 27.74
C LEU A 393 111.14 18.56 27.39
N CYS A 394 110.63 17.39 26.99
CA CYS A 394 109.21 17.16 26.69
C CYS A 394 108.84 15.73 27.12
N PRO A 395 108.33 15.54 28.36
CA PRO A 395 108.04 14.20 28.90
C PRO A 395 107.05 13.38 28.07
N PHE A 396 106.17 14.06 27.33
CA PHE A 396 105.08 13.47 26.55
C PHE A 396 105.44 13.25 25.06
N ILE A 397 106.70 13.45 24.68
CA ILE A 397 107.14 13.35 23.27
C ILE A 397 106.94 11.94 22.67
N GLN A 398 106.83 10.92 23.53
CA GLN A 398 106.55 9.53 23.13
C GLN A 398 105.09 9.11 23.35
N ASP A 399 104.22 10.01 23.84
CA ASP A 399 102.82 9.67 24.06
C ASP A 399 102.13 9.37 22.73
N PRO A 400 101.29 8.31 22.66
CA PRO A 400 100.52 8.04 21.47
C PRO A 400 99.56 9.20 21.17
N PRO A 401 99.26 9.48 19.89
CA PRO A 401 98.29 10.50 19.56
C PRO A 401 96.89 10.11 20.05
N ILE A 402 96.04 11.12 20.22
CA ILE A 402 94.66 10.94 20.64
C ILE A 402 93.91 10.12 19.59
N GLN A 403 93.10 9.15 20.03
CA GLN A 403 92.21 8.38 19.17
C GLN A 403 90.76 8.78 19.44
N PHE A 404 90.00 9.07 18.39
CA PHE A 404 88.58 9.40 18.47
C PHE A 404 87.73 8.21 18.00
N THR A 405 86.66 7.88 18.71
CA THR A 405 85.71 6.82 18.36
C THR A 405 84.32 7.39 18.08
N VAL A 406 83.61 6.79 17.11
CA VAL A 406 82.23 7.15 16.78
C VAL A 406 81.30 6.02 17.22
N GLU A 407 80.46 6.30 18.21
CA GLU A 407 79.49 5.36 18.77
C GLU A 407 78.05 5.77 18.42
N GLU A 408 77.22 4.79 18.09
CA GLU A 408 75.79 4.99 17.87
C GLU A 408 75.08 5.02 19.23
N VAL A 409 74.38 6.12 19.54
CA VAL A 409 73.69 6.29 20.82
C VAL A 409 72.19 6.04 20.64
N GLY A 410 71.72 4.93 21.20
CA GLY A 410 70.31 4.51 21.20
C GLY A 410 70.11 3.17 20.49
N ALA A 411 69.04 2.46 20.86
CA ALA A 411 68.56 1.36 20.02
C ALA A 411 67.93 1.99 18.77
N GLY A 412 68.71 2.12 17.70
CA GLY A 412 68.18 2.50 16.39
C GLY A 412 66.93 1.68 16.08
N GLU A 413 65.93 2.30 15.43
CA GLU A 413 64.71 1.61 15.00
C GLU A 413 65.09 0.23 14.45
N ARG A 414 64.46 -0.84 14.97
CA ARG A 414 64.70 -2.22 14.52
C ARG A 414 64.15 -2.42 13.10
N LEU A 415 64.69 -1.70 12.13
CA LEU A 415 64.66 -2.09 10.73
C LEU A 415 65.77 -3.13 10.61
N ALA A 416 65.39 -4.38 10.40
CA ALA A 416 66.34 -5.49 10.39
C ALA A 416 67.50 -5.14 9.44
N SER A 417 68.72 -5.23 9.99
CA SER A 417 69.96 -4.90 9.31
C SER A 417 69.99 -5.47 7.90
N VAL A 418 70.22 -4.60 6.91
CA VAL A 418 70.65 -5.01 5.57
C VAL A 418 72.04 -5.63 5.71
N VAL A 419 72.11 -6.90 6.07
CA VAL A 419 73.35 -7.67 5.98
C VAL A 419 73.53 -8.00 4.51
N SER A 420 74.38 -7.22 3.85
CA SER A 420 74.92 -7.52 2.53
C SER A 420 75.66 -8.86 2.60
N HIS A 421 75.01 -9.94 2.14
CA HIS A 421 75.62 -11.26 2.01
C HIS A 421 76.65 -11.26 0.84
N GLU A 422 77.81 -10.64 1.03
CA GLU A 422 78.93 -10.73 0.09
C GLU A 422 80.29 -10.78 0.81
N THR A 423 80.48 -11.60 1.85
CA THR A 423 81.84 -11.85 2.37
C THR A 423 82.08 -13.22 3.05
N GLU A 424 81.18 -14.20 2.93
CA GLU A 424 81.34 -15.51 3.60
C GLU A 424 81.71 -16.69 2.69
N LYS A 425 82.12 -16.46 1.45
CA LYS A 425 82.56 -17.55 0.53
C LYS A 425 84.08 -17.69 0.32
N SER A 426 84.93 -16.93 1.01
CA SER A 426 86.39 -16.97 0.75
C SER A 426 87.30 -17.35 1.93
N LYS A 427 86.77 -17.89 3.04
CA LYS A 427 87.61 -18.31 4.21
C LYS A 427 87.51 -19.78 4.63
N LYS A 428 87.02 -20.67 3.76
CA LYS A 428 87.16 -22.13 3.94
C LYS A 428 87.82 -22.79 2.73
N LEU A 429 89.04 -22.38 2.42
CA LEU A 429 89.99 -23.18 1.64
C LEU A 429 91.40 -22.64 1.91
N GLY A 430 92.09 -23.21 2.88
CA GLY A 430 93.43 -22.79 3.30
C GLY A 430 93.63 -22.97 4.78
N ASP A 431 93.77 -24.23 5.21
CA ASP A 431 94.95 -24.67 5.98
C ASP A 431 94.79 -26.17 6.28
N LEU A 432 95.61 -26.92 5.54
CA LEU A 432 96.07 -28.28 5.78
C LEU A 432 97.47 -28.15 6.36
#